data_AF-A0A1Q6QRD9-F1
#
_entry.id   AF-A0A1Q6QRD9-F1
#
_cell.length_a   1.000
_cell.length_b   1.000
_cell.length_c   1.000
_cell.angle_alpha   90.00
_cell.angle_beta   90.00
_cell.angle_gamma   90.00
#
_symmetry.space_group_name_H-M   'P 1'
#
loop_
_entity.id
_entity.type
_entity.pdbx_description
1 polymer ?
#
loop_
_entity_poly.entity_id
_entity_poly.type
_entity_poly.pdbx_seq_one_letter_code
_entity_poly.pdbx_strand_id
1 'polypeptide(L)'
;MYNREIEGHSLWAWAAAAISAPAAQFLGSTPWHWALLLGLAAAGIWLCVEAGTVYGRRDWKPVAVLQILFLAFAVSAAAGWSGACWPTARQSWTIPVVLLVLGACAAEQGRRTGARCGAVLFWCLVLLFAVLVAFAVPEVEWRNLRPENRGDGSTAAAVLLLPAAAALLPRKKGRSPWLWGLGLAIIGAGVSLLTAGVLSPAVATNIQGAFFEMIRGISILGVAERFEAVVAAAMTLGWFCLLSLLLTAAGHLGETLHQGWGRPTVWLTALLAAAGQAWAREVSPWFSALGALVFWCLLPLLGRRRAPVEKKNKI
;
A
#
# COMPACT_ATOMS: atom_id res chain seq x y z
N MET A 1 -15.38 -17.37 -10.43
CA MET A 1 -15.45 -15.89 -10.21
C MET A 1 -14.11 -15.18 -10.37
N TYR A 2 -13.00 -15.82 -10.01
CA TYR A 2 -11.69 -15.20 -10.00
C TYR A 2 -11.05 -15.05 -11.43
N ASN A 3 -11.49 -15.77 -12.47
CA ASN A 3 -10.67 -15.98 -13.70
C ASN A 3 -10.49 -14.91 -14.82
N ARG A 4 -11.36 -13.98 -15.18
CA ARG A 4 -11.59 -12.65 -14.61
C ARG A 4 -10.41 -11.64 -14.71
N GLU A 5 -9.69 -11.48 -15.84
CA GLU A 5 -8.65 -10.43 -15.99
C GLU A 5 -9.16 -9.01 -15.66
N ILE A 6 -8.31 -8.23 -14.97
CA ILE A 6 -8.53 -6.84 -14.55
C ILE A 6 -7.98 -5.88 -15.62
N GLU A 7 -8.60 -4.72 -15.79
CA GLU A 7 -8.06 -3.66 -16.64
C GLU A 7 -6.85 -3.01 -15.97
N GLY A 8 -5.74 -2.89 -16.69
CA GLY A 8 -4.46 -2.44 -16.11
C GLY A 8 -4.55 -1.09 -15.38
N HIS A 9 -5.28 -0.11 -15.94
CA HIS A 9 -5.43 1.20 -15.31
C HIS A 9 -6.20 1.14 -13.98
N SER A 10 -7.25 0.31 -13.89
CA SER A 10 -8.05 0.15 -12.66
C SER A 10 -7.25 -0.51 -11.53
N LEU A 11 -6.36 -1.45 -11.87
CA LEU A 11 -5.46 -2.09 -10.90
C LEU A 11 -4.46 -1.09 -10.32
N TRP A 12 -3.90 -0.22 -11.14
CA TRP A 12 -2.94 0.80 -10.68
C TRP A 12 -3.59 1.94 -9.92
N ALA A 13 -4.80 2.35 -10.31
CA ALA A 13 -5.59 3.28 -9.51
C ALA A 13 -5.88 2.69 -8.11
N TRP A 14 -6.20 1.40 -8.04
CA TRP A 14 -6.38 0.71 -6.76
C TRP A 14 -5.08 0.59 -5.96
N ALA A 15 -3.96 0.27 -6.58
CA ALA A 15 -2.66 0.23 -5.91
C ALA A 15 -2.22 1.62 -5.41
N ALA A 16 -2.52 2.68 -6.18
CA ALA A 16 -2.28 4.07 -5.78
C ALA A 16 -3.19 4.51 -4.62
N ALA A 17 -4.46 4.08 -4.61
CA ALA A 17 -5.36 4.29 -3.48
C ALA A 17 -4.93 3.49 -2.23
N ALA A 18 -4.38 2.30 -2.42
CA ALA A 18 -3.87 1.45 -1.34
C ALA A 18 -2.63 2.05 -0.67
N ILE A 19 -1.75 2.71 -1.43
CA ILE A 19 -0.53 3.31 -0.87
C ILE A 19 -0.78 4.67 -0.22
N SER A 20 -1.87 5.37 -0.55
CA SER A 20 -2.05 6.78 -0.17
C SER A 20 -2.11 7.02 1.34
N ALA A 21 -2.89 6.23 2.08
CA ALA A 21 -3.00 6.36 3.54
C ALA A 21 -1.72 5.93 4.28
N PRO A 22 -1.12 4.76 3.97
CA PRO A 22 0.18 4.39 4.52
C PRO A 22 1.29 5.41 4.18
N ALA A 23 1.31 5.93 2.96
CA ALA A 23 2.26 6.96 2.55
C ALA A 23 2.09 8.24 3.37
N ALA A 24 0.85 8.72 3.53
CA ALA A 24 0.56 9.86 4.38
C ALA A 24 1.01 9.63 5.84
N GLN A 25 0.71 8.46 6.40
CA GLN A 25 1.03 8.15 7.80
C GLN A 25 2.53 8.03 8.09
N PHE A 26 3.31 7.40 7.19
CA PHE A 26 4.70 7.04 7.47
C PHE A 26 5.74 7.87 6.69
N LEU A 27 5.42 8.33 5.48
CA LEU A 27 6.37 9.18 4.74
C LEU A 27 6.40 10.59 5.31
N GLY A 28 5.33 11.05 5.95
CA GLY A 28 5.32 12.34 6.65
C GLY A 28 6.37 12.46 7.76
N SER A 29 6.76 11.35 8.38
CA SER A 29 7.80 11.31 9.42
C SER A 29 9.18 10.92 8.89
N THR A 30 9.29 10.60 7.59
CA THR A 30 10.55 10.26 6.93
C THR A 30 11.13 11.52 6.30
N PRO A 31 12.45 11.73 6.23
CA PRO A 31 13.03 12.84 5.48
C PRO A 31 12.71 12.77 3.99
N TRP A 32 12.49 13.91 3.34
CA TRP A 32 11.97 13.96 1.97
C TRP A 32 12.90 13.33 0.93
N HIS A 33 14.22 13.45 1.09
CA HIS A 33 15.19 12.82 0.19
C HIS A 33 15.22 11.30 0.36
N TRP A 34 15.06 10.80 1.59
CA TRP A 34 14.92 9.37 1.84
C TRP A 34 13.59 8.83 1.33
N ALA A 35 12.49 9.56 1.51
CA ALA A 35 11.18 9.20 0.96
C ALA A 35 11.23 9.11 -0.58
N LEU A 36 11.94 10.05 -1.23
CA LEU A 36 12.14 10.04 -2.68
C LEU A 36 13.00 8.84 -3.12
N LEU A 37 14.14 8.60 -2.46
CA LEU A 37 15.03 7.47 -2.78
C LEU A 37 14.31 6.12 -2.60
N LEU A 38 13.62 5.93 -1.49
CA LEU A 38 12.85 4.71 -1.21
C LEU A 38 11.67 4.57 -2.18
N GLY A 39 11.00 5.67 -2.52
CA GLY A 39 9.93 5.69 -3.52
C GLY A 39 10.43 5.28 -4.91
N LEU A 40 11.57 5.82 -5.35
CA LEU A 40 12.19 5.43 -6.62
C LEU A 40 12.66 3.97 -6.61
N ALA A 41 13.26 3.52 -5.50
CA ALA A 41 13.65 2.13 -5.34
C ALA A 41 12.44 1.19 -5.41
N ALA A 42 11.34 1.51 -4.72
CA ALA A 42 10.10 0.76 -4.78
C ALA A 42 9.49 0.75 -6.19
N ALA A 43 9.48 1.89 -6.89
CA ALA A 43 9.02 1.99 -8.28
C ALA A 43 9.86 1.14 -9.23
N GLY A 44 11.19 1.14 -9.07
CA GLY A 44 12.10 0.28 -9.82
C GLY A 44 11.83 -1.21 -9.55
N ILE A 45 11.59 -1.56 -8.28
CA ILE A 45 11.19 -2.92 -7.89
C ILE A 45 9.86 -3.31 -8.54
N TRP A 46 8.85 -2.42 -8.53
CA TRP A 46 7.55 -2.68 -9.17
C TRP A 46 7.68 -2.94 -10.67
N LEU A 47 8.56 -2.22 -11.36
CA LEU A 47 8.89 -2.52 -12.76
C LEU A 47 9.55 -3.88 -12.95
N CYS A 48 10.50 -4.24 -12.08
CA CYS A 48 11.14 -5.54 -12.12
C CYS A 48 10.11 -6.66 -11.91
N VAL A 49 9.19 -6.50 -10.95
CA VAL A 49 8.10 -7.45 -10.72
C VAL A 49 7.19 -7.52 -11.93
N GLU A 50 6.80 -6.39 -12.51
CA GLU A 50 5.96 -6.34 -13.71
C GLU A 50 6.61 -7.09 -14.89
N ALA A 51 7.89 -6.88 -15.13
CA ALA A 51 8.62 -7.59 -16.17
C ALA A 51 8.63 -9.11 -15.89
N GLY A 52 8.60 -9.52 -14.62
CA GLY A 52 8.58 -10.91 -14.18
C GLY A 52 7.21 -11.60 -14.20
N THR A 53 6.12 -10.91 -13.85
CA THR A 53 4.81 -11.53 -13.57
C THR A 53 3.90 -11.72 -14.78
N VAL A 54 4.22 -11.14 -15.94
CA VAL A 54 3.32 -11.14 -17.11
C VAL A 54 3.31 -12.47 -17.91
N TYR A 55 4.19 -13.45 -17.66
CA TYR A 55 4.24 -14.70 -18.48
C TYR A 55 4.51 -16.03 -17.75
N GLY A 56 4.60 -16.06 -16.42
CA GLY A 56 4.94 -17.29 -15.69
C GLY A 56 3.70 -18.00 -15.14
N ARG A 57 3.14 -18.98 -15.86
CA ARG A 57 2.27 -19.99 -15.24
C ARG A 57 3.08 -20.66 -14.13
N ARG A 58 2.63 -20.52 -12.88
CA ARG A 58 3.43 -20.85 -11.70
C ARG A 58 3.02 -22.20 -11.16
N ASP A 59 3.64 -23.25 -11.71
CA ASP A 59 3.29 -24.65 -11.38
C ASP A 59 3.83 -25.11 -10.00
N TRP A 60 4.54 -24.24 -9.27
CA TRP A 60 5.12 -24.55 -7.94
C TRP A 60 4.20 -24.15 -6.78
N LYS A 61 3.34 -25.11 -6.38
CA LYS A 61 2.43 -25.03 -5.23
C LYS A 61 3.07 -24.55 -3.90
N PRO A 62 4.26 -25.01 -3.46
CA PRO A 62 4.81 -24.58 -2.16
C PRO A 62 5.14 -23.08 -2.12
N VAL A 63 5.52 -22.48 -3.25
CA VAL A 63 5.80 -21.04 -3.34
C VAL A 63 4.52 -20.23 -3.16
N ALA A 64 3.39 -20.69 -3.70
CA ALA A 64 2.09 -20.03 -3.52
C ALA A 64 1.65 -20.06 -2.05
N VAL A 65 1.85 -21.19 -1.35
CA VAL A 65 1.55 -21.30 0.10
C VAL A 65 2.40 -20.30 0.90
N LEU A 66 3.70 -20.23 0.62
CA LEU A 66 4.61 -19.31 1.32
C LEU A 66 4.25 -17.85 1.07
N GLN A 67 3.84 -17.50 -0.15
CA GLN A 67 3.32 -16.17 -0.48
C GLN A 67 2.00 -15.85 0.24
N ILE A 68 1.10 -16.82 0.41
CA ILE A 68 -0.14 -16.66 1.18
C ILE A 68 0.17 -16.42 2.67
N LEU A 69 1.11 -17.18 3.25
CA LEU A 69 1.54 -16.99 4.64
C LEU A 69 2.16 -15.60 4.84
N PHE A 70 3.01 -15.16 3.91
CA PHE A 70 3.56 -13.81 3.96
C PHE A 70 2.49 -12.73 3.75
N LEU A 71 1.49 -12.96 2.89
CA LEU A 71 0.35 -12.05 2.76
C LEU A 71 -0.47 -11.97 4.05
N ALA A 72 -0.70 -13.07 4.76
CA ALA A 72 -1.36 -13.05 6.06
C ALA A 72 -0.56 -12.20 7.08
N PHE A 73 0.76 -12.34 7.10
CA PHE A 73 1.64 -11.50 7.91
C PHE A 73 1.56 -10.01 7.50
N ALA A 74 1.65 -9.71 6.20
CA ALA A 74 1.58 -8.34 5.68
C ALA A 74 0.23 -7.66 5.97
N VAL A 75 -0.88 -8.40 5.83
CA VAL A 75 -2.24 -7.95 6.20
C VAL A 75 -2.31 -7.70 7.70
N SER A 76 -1.70 -8.56 8.51
CA SER A 76 -1.65 -8.40 9.97
C SER A 76 -0.87 -7.14 10.39
N ALA A 77 0.31 -6.92 9.80
CA ALA A 77 1.12 -5.73 10.03
C ALA A 77 0.38 -4.46 9.57
N ALA A 78 -0.23 -4.48 8.37
CA ALA A 78 -1.01 -3.37 7.84
C ALA A 78 -2.24 -3.04 8.72
N ALA A 79 -2.96 -4.06 9.20
CA ALA A 79 -4.06 -3.89 10.15
C ALA A 79 -3.55 -3.29 11.47
N GLY A 80 -2.44 -3.80 11.99
CA GLY A 80 -1.75 -3.26 13.15
C GLY A 80 -1.44 -1.77 12.98
N TRP A 81 -0.83 -1.36 11.87
CA TRP A 81 -0.47 0.02 11.57
C TRP A 81 -1.68 0.94 11.38
N SER A 82 -2.77 0.43 10.78
CA SER A 82 -4.00 1.19 10.61
C SER A 82 -4.59 1.66 11.94
N GLY A 83 -4.46 0.87 13.01
CA GLY A 83 -4.95 1.25 14.34
C GLY A 83 -4.27 2.48 14.94
N ALA A 84 -3.08 2.86 14.46
CA ALA A 84 -2.39 4.06 14.91
C ALA A 84 -2.95 5.36 14.28
N CYS A 85 -3.84 5.27 13.28
CA CYS A 85 -4.53 6.45 12.72
C CYS A 85 -5.55 7.08 13.68
N TRP A 86 -5.98 6.38 14.73
CA TRP A 86 -7.01 6.85 15.66
C TRP A 86 -6.51 6.82 17.12
N PRO A 87 -5.60 7.72 17.51
CA PRO A 87 -5.05 7.75 18.87
C PRO A 87 -6.10 8.06 19.95
N THR A 88 -7.19 8.72 19.58
CA THR A 88 -8.29 9.13 20.49
C THR A 88 -9.38 8.08 20.68
N ALA A 89 -9.38 6.99 19.90
CA ALA A 89 -10.40 5.95 20.00
C ALA A 89 -10.17 5.04 21.22
N ARG A 90 -11.15 4.99 22.15
CA ARG A 90 -11.11 4.15 23.37
C ARG A 90 -10.88 2.64 23.11
N GLN A 91 -11.10 2.15 21.89
CA GLN A 91 -10.90 0.75 21.50
C GLN A 91 -10.03 0.65 20.24
N SER A 92 -8.71 0.76 20.43
CA SER A 92 -7.70 0.71 19.35
C SER A 92 -7.75 -0.56 18.48
N TRP A 93 -8.33 -1.66 18.97
CA TRP A 93 -8.42 -2.93 18.23
C TRP A 93 -9.63 -3.04 17.29
N THR A 94 -10.69 -2.25 17.50
CA THR A 94 -11.98 -2.47 16.81
C THR A 94 -11.89 -2.00 15.37
N ILE A 95 -11.22 -0.88 15.13
CA ILE A 95 -11.13 -0.26 13.81
C ILE A 95 -10.35 -1.15 12.82
N PRO A 96 -9.14 -1.67 13.15
CA PRO A 96 -8.46 -2.64 12.29
C PRO A 96 -9.29 -3.87 11.95
N VAL A 97 -10.02 -4.42 12.93
CA VAL A 97 -10.87 -5.61 12.72
C VAL A 97 -12.04 -5.29 11.79
N VAL A 98 -12.71 -4.15 11.98
CA VAL A 98 -13.79 -3.72 11.08
C VAL A 98 -13.26 -3.50 9.66
N LEU A 99 -12.10 -2.85 9.50
CA LEU A 99 -11.46 -2.65 8.20
C LEU A 99 -11.07 -3.99 7.54
N LEU A 100 -10.59 -4.96 8.31
CA LEU A 100 -10.30 -6.32 7.84
C LEU A 100 -11.57 -7.03 7.36
N VAL A 101 -12.66 -6.95 8.12
CA VAL A 101 -13.95 -7.55 7.73
C VAL A 101 -14.48 -6.92 6.45
N LEU A 102 -14.47 -5.58 6.37
CA LEU A 102 -14.88 -4.87 5.16
C LEU A 102 -13.99 -5.23 3.96
N GLY A 103 -12.68 -5.29 4.17
CA GLY A 103 -11.71 -5.67 3.15
C GLY A 103 -11.92 -7.12 2.66
N ALA A 104 -12.24 -8.05 3.57
CA ALA A 104 -12.55 -9.44 3.25
C ALA A 104 -13.86 -9.55 2.47
N CYS A 105 -14.91 -8.82 2.88
CA CYS A 105 -16.18 -8.75 2.15
C CYS A 105 -15.98 -8.21 0.72
N ALA A 106 -15.15 -7.17 0.55
CA ALA A 106 -14.82 -6.63 -0.76
C ALA A 106 -14.02 -7.62 -1.62
N ALA A 107 -13.06 -8.33 -1.01
CA ALA A 107 -12.24 -9.34 -1.68
C ALA A 107 -13.03 -10.60 -2.07
N GLU A 108 -14.05 -11.00 -1.30
CA GLU A 108 -14.88 -12.17 -1.59
C GLU A 108 -15.70 -12.00 -2.89
N GLN A 109 -16.14 -10.78 -3.18
CA GLN A 109 -16.87 -10.43 -4.40
C GLN A 109 -16.00 -10.55 -5.67
N GLY A 110 -14.68 -10.70 -5.49
CA GLY A 110 -13.74 -11.00 -6.55
C GLY A 110 -13.00 -9.78 -7.11
N ARG A 111 -11.97 -10.09 -7.90
CA ARG A 111 -10.92 -9.15 -8.35
C ARG A 111 -11.42 -7.89 -9.06
N ARG A 112 -12.44 -8.01 -9.92
CA ARG A 112 -12.96 -6.88 -10.71
C ARG A 112 -13.75 -5.89 -9.85
N THR A 113 -14.48 -6.39 -8.87
CA THR A 113 -15.28 -5.54 -7.97
C THR A 113 -14.35 -4.74 -7.07
N GLY A 114 -13.30 -5.37 -6.53
CA GLY A 114 -12.22 -4.70 -5.79
C GLY A 114 -11.54 -3.60 -6.63
N ALA A 115 -11.11 -3.91 -7.86
CA ALA A 115 -10.46 -2.94 -8.73
C ALA A 115 -11.36 -1.75 -9.13
N ARG A 116 -12.66 -1.99 -9.35
CA ARG A 116 -13.63 -0.91 -9.64
C ARG A 116 -13.87 -0.02 -8.42
N CYS A 117 -14.05 -0.63 -7.24
CA CYS A 117 -14.20 0.09 -5.99
C CYS A 117 -12.94 0.93 -5.71
N GLY A 118 -11.76 0.33 -5.83
CA GLY A 118 -10.48 1.02 -5.69
C GLY A 118 -10.28 2.18 -6.66
N ALA A 119 -10.73 2.05 -7.91
CA ALA A 119 -10.66 3.15 -8.89
C ALA A 119 -11.58 4.33 -8.55
N VAL A 120 -12.78 4.08 -8.00
CA VAL A 120 -13.67 5.15 -7.53
C VAL A 120 -13.08 5.81 -6.28
N LEU A 121 -12.63 4.99 -5.33
CA LEU A 121 -12.00 5.47 -4.10
C LEU A 121 -10.71 6.25 -4.37
N PHE A 122 -9.96 5.90 -5.40
CA PHE A 122 -8.78 6.65 -5.84
C PHE A 122 -9.12 8.13 -6.10
N TRP A 123 -10.13 8.42 -6.91
CA TRP A 123 -10.51 9.81 -7.20
C TRP A 123 -11.05 10.54 -5.97
N CYS A 124 -11.79 9.84 -5.11
CA CYS A 124 -12.24 10.39 -3.83
C CYS A 124 -11.04 10.74 -2.93
N LEU A 125 -10.06 9.84 -2.81
CA LEU A 125 -8.82 10.08 -2.06
C LEU A 125 -7.99 11.21 -2.64
N VAL A 126 -7.85 11.28 -3.97
CA VAL A 126 -7.17 12.40 -4.64
C VAL A 126 -7.82 13.72 -4.28
N LEU A 127 -9.15 13.81 -4.34
CA LEU A 127 -9.88 15.01 -3.97
C LEU A 127 -9.66 15.37 -2.48
N LEU A 128 -9.80 14.40 -1.58
CA LEU A 128 -9.61 14.62 -0.14
C LEU A 128 -8.19 15.11 0.15
N PHE A 129 -7.16 14.41 -0.33
CA PHE A 129 -5.77 14.82 -0.13
C PHE A 129 -5.43 16.13 -0.82
N ALA A 130 -5.98 16.43 -2.00
CA ALA A 130 -5.77 17.70 -2.68
C ALA A 130 -6.29 18.88 -1.83
N VAL A 131 -7.48 18.74 -1.22
CA VAL A 131 -8.03 19.73 -0.30
C VAL A 131 -7.10 19.90 0.91
N LEU A 132 -6.67 18.80 1.53
CA LEU A 132 -5.76 18.85 2.69
C LEU A 132 -4.42 19.54 2.36
N VAL A 133 -3.83 19.20 1.21
CA VAL A 133 -2.55 19.78 0.75
C VAL A 133 -2.73 21.25 0.42
N ALA A 134 -3.83 21.64 -0.24
CA ALA A 134 -4.10 23.04 -0.59
C ALA A 134 -4.11 23.96 0.65
N PHE A 135 -4.58 23.46 1.78
CA PHE A 135 -4.55 24.21 3.05
C PHE A 135 -3.22 24.12 3.81
N ALA A 136 -2.42 23.08 3.58
CA ALA A 136 -1.10 22.93 4.21
C ALA A 136 -0.02 23.79 3.54
N VAL A 137 -0.08 23.97 2.22
CA VAL A 137 0.95 24.69 1.43
C VAL A 137 1.23 26.11 1.93
N PRO A 138 0.23 26.95 2.31
CA PRO A 138 0.47 28.29 2.81
C PRO A 138 1.24 28.37 4.13
N GLU A 139 1.21 27.31 4.96
CA GLU A 139 1.89 27.26 6.26
C GLU A 139 3.34 26.75 6.18
N VAL A 140 3.85 26.47 4.98
CA VAL A 140 5.19 25.90 4.79
C VAL A 140 6.28 26.95 5.04
N GLU A 141 7.16 26.67 5.98
CA GLU A 141 8.36 27.46 6.21
C GLU A 141 9.55 26.95 5.37
N TRP A 142 10.02 27.78 4.44
CA TRP A 142 11.15 27.44 3.53
C TRP A 142 12.45 27.06 4.25
N ARG A 143 12.67 27.60 5.46
CA ARG A 143 13.87 27.31 6.27
C ARG A 143 13.90 25.84 6.72
N ASN A 144 12.74 25.21 6.86
CA ASN A 144 12.57 23.85 7.36
C ASN A 144 12.74 22.79 6.26
N LEU A 145 12.92 23.19 5.00
CA LEU A 145 13.07 22.27 3.85
C LEU A 145 14.49 21.69 3.70
N ARG A 146 15.41 22.04 4.60
CA ARG A 146 16.79 21.55 4.53
C ARG A 146 16.85 20.03 4.74
N PRO A 147 17.68 19.31 3.97
CA PRO A 147 17.79 17.87 4.12
C PRO A 147 18.42 17.51 5.46
N GLU A 148 17.71 16.74 6.28
CA GLU A 148 18.21 16.18 7.53
C GLU A 148 18.23 14.65 7.49
N ASN A 149 19.33 14.04 7.95
CA ASN A 149 19.50 12.59 7.93
C ASN A 149 18.92 11.87 9.17
N ARG A 150 18.06 12.53 9.94
CA ARG A 150 17.39 11.92 11.10
C ARG A 150 16.06 11.33 10.67
N GLY A 151 15.79 10.08 11.03
CA GLY A 151 14.51 9.42 10.75
C GLY A 151 14.68 7.94 10.43
N ASP A 152 13.64 7.16 10.70
CA ASP A 152 13.65 5.71 10.49
C ASP A 152 13.06 5.39 9.11
N GLY A 153 13.93 5.08 8.14
CA GLY A 153 13.52 4.73 6.77
C GLY A 153 12.94 3.31 6.62
N SER A 154 12.98 2.49 7.68
CA SER A 154 12.60 1.08 7.62
C SER A 154 11.10 0.86 7.43
N THR A 155 10.27 1.65 8.13
CA THR A 155 8.81 1.63 8.02
C THR A 155 8.34 2.13 6.67
N ALA A 156 8.93 3.22 6.19
CA ALA A 156 8.69 3.77 4.85
C ALA A 156 8.98 2.73 3.75
N ALA A 157 10.12 2.04 3.83
CA ALA A 157 10.48 1.00 2.89
C ALA A 157 9.48 -0.17 2.89
N ALA A 158 9.06 -0.63 4.06
CA ALA A 158 8.08 -1.71 4.19
C ALA A 158 6.73 -1.33 3.57
N VAL A 159 6.24 -0.13 3.89
CA VAL A 159 4.96 0.38 3.42
C VAL A 159 4.93 0.59 1.91
N LEU A 160 6.00 1.14 1.33
CA LEU A 160 6.10 1.41 -0.11
C LEU A 160 6.09 0.11 -0.95
N LEU A 161 6.48 -1.01 -0.36
CA LEU A 161 6.49 -2.32 -1.02
C LEU A 161 5.17 -3.08 -0.91
N LEU A 162 4.27 -2.74 0.02
CA LEU A 162 2.99 -3.45 0.20
C LEU A 162 2.11 -3.50 -1.05
N PRO A 163 1.92 -2.42 -1.83
CA PRO A 163 1.10 -2.47 -3.03
C PRO A 163 1.75 -3.29 -4.17
N ALA A 164 3.01 -3.72 -4.05
CA ALA A 164 3.62 -4.63 -5.02
C ALA A 164 2.87 -5.96 -5.13
N ALA A 165 2.11 -6.35 -4.10
CA ALA A 165 1.19 -7.48 -4.16
C ALA A 165 0.16 -7.37 -5.31
N ALA A 166 -0.16 -6.15 -5.79
CA ALA A 166 -1.00 -5.95 -6.96
C ALA A 166 -0.46 -6.63 -8.22
N ALA A 167 0.87 -6.76 -8.32
CA ALA A 167 1.53 -7.41 -9.45
C ALA A 167 1.32 -8.93 -9.47
N LEU A 168 0.82 -9.53 -8.38
CA LEU A 168 0.39 -10.94 -8.34
C LEU A 168 -0.97 -11.15 -9.02
N LEU A 169 -1.76 -10.09 -9.21
CA LEU A 169 -3.07 -10.17 -9.84
C LEU A 169 -2.95 -10.11 -11.37
N PRO A 170 -3.64 -11.00 -12.12
CA PRO A 170 -3.56 -11.01 -13.56
C PRO A 170 -4.37 -9.84 -14.13
N ARG A 171 -3.78 -9.19 -15.12
CA ARG A 171 -4.31 -8.00 -15.77
C ARG A 171 -4.13 -8.09 -17.27
N LYS A 172 -4.99 -7.36 -18.00
CA LYS A 172 -4.79 -7.12 -19.42
C LYS A 172 -3.50 -6.34 -19.65
N LYS A 173 -2.73 -6.73 -20.66
CA LYS A 173 -1.53 -5.99 -21.09
C LYS A 173 -1.93 -4.56 -21.45
N GLY A 174 -1.27 -3.59 -20.82
CA GLY A 174 -1.57 -2.17 -20.94
C GLY A 174 -0.32 -1.32 -20.84
N ARG A 175 -0.48 0.00 -20.77
CA ARG A 175 0.62 0.96 -20.64
C ARG A 175 1.42 0.70 -19.36
N SER A 176 2.75 0.90 -19.44
CA SER A 176 3.66 0.61 -18.33
C SER A 176 3.28 1.42 -17.07
N PRO A 177 3.29 0.78 -15.88
CA PRO A 177 3.07 1.39 -14.58
C PRO A 177 4.21 2.27 -14.10
N TRP A 178 5.28 2.46 -14.87
CA TRP A 178 6.37 3.37 -14.50
C TRP A 178 5.85 4.76 -14.12
N LEU A 179 4.89 5.29 -14.88
CA LEU A 179 4.29 6.59 -14.61
C LEU A 179 3.56 6.63 -13.26
N TRP A 180 2.93 5.52 -12.87
CA TRP A 180 2.27 5.39 -11.57
C TRP A 180 3.29 5.27 -10.43
N GLY A 181 4.31 4.42 -10.59
CA GLY A 181 5.38 4.27 -9.60
C GLY A 181 6.17 5.56 -9.38
N LEU A 182 6.52 6.27 -10.46
CA LEU A 182 7.20 7.56 -10.41
C LEU A 182 6.30 8.63 -9.76
N GLY A 183 5.02 8.70 -10.16
CA GLY A 183 4.05 9.62 -9.56
C GLY A 183 3.92 9.42 -8.05
N LEU A 184 3.85 8.16 -7.60
CA LEU A 184 3.79 7.83 -6.18
C LEU A 184 5.07 8.20 -5.41
N ALA A 185 6.25 7.99 -6.00
CA ALA A 185 7.51 8.40 -5.40
C ALA A 185 7.58 9.93 -5.20
N ILE A 186 7.17 10.70 -6.22
CA ILE A 186 7.13 12.16 -6.18
C ILE A 186 6.10 12.64 -5.14
N ILE A 187 4.90 12.07 -5.15
CA ILE A 187 3.84 12.44 -4.19
C ILE A 187 4.27 12.11 -2.76
N GLY A 188 4.86 10.93 -2.53
CA GLY A 188 5.36 10.53 -1.22
C GLY A 188 6.45 11.46 -0.68
N ALA A 189 7.38 11.86 -1.55
CA ALA A 189 8.39 12.87 -1.23
C ALA A 189 7.75 14.25 -0.96
N GLY A 190 6.74 14.64 -1.73
CA GLY A 190 5.98 15.87 -1.52
C GLY A 190 5.26 15.90 -0.18
N VAL A 191 4.63 14.79 0.23
CA VAL A 191 4.00 14.66 1.56
C VAL A 191 5.04 14.88 2.67
N SER A 192 6.19 14.22 2.57
CA SER A 192 7.29 14.37 3.51
C SER A 192 7.85 15.81 3.55
N LEU A 193 7.96 16.45 2.38
CA LEU A 193 8.41 17.84 2.26
C LEU A 193 7.43 18.80 2.94
N LEU A 194 6.12 18.58 2.75
CA LEU A 194 5.07 19.39 3.35
C LEU A 194 5.06 19.24 4.87
N THR A 195 5.13 18.01 5.39
CA THR A 195 5.14 17.77 6.84
C THR A 195 6.38 18.36 7.51
N ALA A 196 7.56 18.21 6.91
CA ALA A 196 8.78 18.84 7.39
C ALA A 196 8.69 20.38 7.32
N GLY A 197 8.08 20.92 6.26
CA GLY A 197 7.89 22.35 6.06
C GLY A 197 7.00 23.01 7.11
N VAL A 198 5.91 22.36 7.52
CA VAL A 198 4.95 22.89 8.49
C VAL A 198 5.34 22.59 9.94
N LEU A 199 5.74 21.36 10.27
CA LEU A 199 6.05 20.97 11.67
C LEU A 199 7.50 21.19 12.09
N SER A 200 8.41 21.49 11.14
CA SER A 200 9.88 21.35 11.24
C SER A 200 10.37 19.89 11.19
N PRO A 201 11.57 19.61 10.64
CA PRO A 201 12.11 18.25 10.51
C PRO A 201 12.27 17.54 11.85
N ALA A 202 12.76 18.25 12.86
CA ALA A 202 13.03 17.68 14.19
C ALA A 202 11.76 17.18 14.89
N VAL A 203 10.61 17.82 14.65
CA VAL A 203 9.32 17.40 15.21
C VAL A 203 8.71 16.30 14.34
N ALA A 204 8.73 16.48 13.01
CA ALA A 204 8.18 15.51 12.06
C ALA A 204 8.78 14.11 12.22
N THR A 205 10.08 13.99 12.48
CA THR A 205 10.76 12.70 12.63
C THR A 205 10.47 12.00 13.95
N ASN A 206 10.01 12.74 14.98
CA ASN A 206 9.73 12.20 16.31
C ASN A 206 8.27 11.80 16.51
N ILE A 207 7.37 12.18 15.59
CA ILE A 207 5.95 11.91 15.66
C ILE A 207 5.58 10.85 14.62
N GLN A 208 5.07 9.70 15.08
CA GLN A 208 4.42 8.75 14.17
C GLN A 208 3.09 9.34 13.69
N GLY A 209 2.89 9.39 12.36
CA GLY A 209 1.71 10.06 11.80
C GLY A 209 1.86 11.58 11.72
N ALA A 210 3.07 12.11 11.52
CA ALA A 210 3.33 13.55 11.41
C ALA A 210 2.42 14.28 10.43
N PHE A 211 1.98 13.63 9.33
CA PHE A 211 0.99 14.21 8.42
C PHE A 211 -0.36 14.46 9.09
N PHE A 212 -0.84 13.53 9.92
CA PHE A 212 -2.09 13.69 10.64
C PHE A 212 -2.01 14.84 11.65
N GLU A 213 -0.93 14.90 12.43
CA GLU A 213 -0.71 15.98 13.39
C GLU A 213 -0.54 17.35 12.70
N MET A 214 0.15 17.40 11.56
CA MET A 214 0.23 18.61 10.72
C MET A 214 -1.17 19.09 10.35
N ILE A 215 -2.00 18.22 9.76
CA ILE A 215 -3.35 18.62 9.33
C ILE A 215 -4.26 18.96 10.52
N ARG A 216 -4.11 18.29 11.67
CA ARG A 216 -4.84 18.63 12.89
C ARG A 216 -4.47 20.03 13.41
N GLY A 217 -3.25 20.48 13.17
CA GLY A 217 -2.75 21.79 13.58
C GLY A 217 -3.21 22.96 12.68
N ILE A 218 -3.63 22.69 11.44
CA ILE A 218 -4.04 23.73 10.49
C ILE A 218 -5.38 24.34 10.93
N SER A 219 -5.39 25.65 11.16
CA SER A 219 -6.60 26.40 11.50
C SER A 219 -6.99 27.33 10.35
N ILE A 220 -8.23 27.24 9.88
CA ILE A 220 -8.74 28.16 8.86
C ILE A 220 -9.54 29.25 9.57
N LEU A 221 -9.14 30.51 9.36
CA LEU A 221 -9.91 31.68 9.81
C LEU A 221 -10.19 31.72 11.33
N GLY A 222 -9.32 31.12 12.15
CA GLY A 222 -9.46 31.13 13.61
C GLY A 222 -10.48 30.14 14.18
N VAL A 223 -11.08 29.27 13.36
CA VAL A 223 -11.96 28.18 13.82
C VAL A 223 -11.18 26.87 13.74
N ALA A 224 -10.81 26.32 14.89
CA ALA A 224 -9.99 25.10 15.02
C ALA A 224 -10.73 23.79 14.67
N GLU A 225 -11.98 23.86 14.21
CA GLU A 225 -12.81 22.67 14.03
C GLU A 225 -12.69 22.03 12.63
N ARG A 226 -12.14 20.81 12.64
CA ARG A 226 -12.63 19.61 11.91
C ARG A 226 -12.03 19.21 10.56
N PHE A 227 -10.73 19.42 10.32
CA PHE A 227 -10.02 18.58 9.33
C PHE A 227 -9.76 17.16 9.81
N GLU A 228 -9.81 16.91 11.12
CA GLU A 228 -9.60 15.59 11.71
C GLU A 228 -10.53 14.52 11.11
N ALA A 229 -11.82 14.85 10.93
CA ALA A 229 -12.79 13.94 10.32
C ALA A 229 -12.47 13.65 8.85
N VAL A 230 -12.01 14.66 8.10
CA VAL A 230 -11.65 14.55 6.68
C VAL A 230 -10.41 13.67 6.53
N VAL A 231 -9.37 13.91 7.34
CA VAL A 231 -8.15 13.08 7.34
C VAL A 231 -8.48 11.66 7.78
N ALA A 232 -9.27 11.48 8.85
CA ALA A 232 -9.68 10.17 9.31
C ALA A 232 -10.43 9.39 8.23
N ALA A 233 -11.33 10.04 7.49
CA ALA A 233 -12.02 9.43 6.35
C ALA A 233 -11.06 9.09 5.20
N ALA A 234 -10.10 9.95 4.87
CA ALA A 234 -9.08 9.64 3.87
C ALA A 234 -8.20 8.45 4.30
N MET A 235 -7.81 8.39 5.58
CA MET A 235 -7.03 7.28 6.13
C MET A 235 -7.82 5.97 6.11
N THR A 236 -9.09 5.95 6.56
CA THR A 236 -9.92 4.72 6.54
C THR A 236 -10.05 4.18 5.12
N LEU A 237 -10.34 5.04 4.14
CA LEU A 237 -10.51 4.65 2.75
C LEU A 237 -9.22 4.10 2.14
N GLY A 238 -8.06 4.72 2.41
CA GLY A 238 -6.78 4.22 1.91
C GLY A 238 -6.37 2.88 2.55
N TRP A 239 -6.53 2.73 3.87
CA TRP A 239 -6.27 1.47 4.57
C TRP A 239 -7.22 0.35 4.12
N PHE A 240 -8.49 0.65 3.90
CA PHE A 240 -9.45 -0.28 3.30
C PHE A 240 -9.01 -0.72 1.90
N CYS A 241 -8.58 0.21 1.04
CA CYS A 241 -8.04 -0.11 -0.29
C CYS A 241 -6.84 -1.04 -0.20
N LEU A 242 -5.92 -0.83 0.74
CA LEU A 242 -4.76 -1.69 0.94
C LEU A 242 -5.14 -3.09 1.41
N LEU A 243 -5.94 -3.20 2.47
CA LEU A 243 -6.35 -4.48 3.03
C LEU A 243 -7.14 -5.31 2.03
N SER A 244 -8.08 -4.69 1.31
CA SER A 244 -8.83 -5.36 0.25
C SER A 244 -7.92 -5.85 -0.88
N LEU A 245 -6.87 -5.10 -1.25
CA LEU A 245 -5.91 -5.48 -2.29
C LEU A 245 -5.10 -6.70 -1.87
N LEU A 246 -4.54 -6.67 -0.66
CA LEU A 246 -3.74 -7.78 -0.12
C LEU A 246 -4.57 -9.05 0.05
N LEU A 247 -5.79 -8.93 0.59
CA LEU A 247 -6.72 -10.05 0.73
C LEU A 247 -7.15 -10.62 -0.63
N THR A 248 -7.37 -9.76 -1.63
CA THR A 248 -7.71 -10.20 -2.99
C THR A 248 -6.53 -10.94 -3.65
N ALA A 249 -5.29 -10.51 -3.39
CA ALA A 249 -4.09 -11.22 -3.82
C ALA A 249 -3.99 -12.61 -3.15
N ALA A 250 -4.28 -12.70 -1.85
CA ALA A 250 -4.29 -13.97 -1.13
C ALA A 250 -5.37 -14.92 -1.66
N GLY A 251 -6.59 -14.42 -1.88
CA GLY A 251 -7.68 -15.16 -2.51
C GLY A 251 -7.35 -15.63 -3.92
N HIS A 252 -6.62 -14.82 -4.69
CA HIS A 252 -6.15 -15.24 -6.00
C HIS A 252 -5.18 -16.42 -5.91
N LEU A 253 -4.17 -16.35 -5.04
CA LEU A 253 -3.22 -17.44 -4.86
C LEU A 253 -3.89 -18.70 -4.34
N GLY A 254 -4.87 -18.58 -3.44
CA GLY A 254 -5.70 -19.70 -3.00
C GLY A 254 -6.40 -20.42 -4.14
N GLU A 255 -7.00 -19.65 -5.07
CA GLU A 255 -7.64 -20.20 -6.26
C GLU A 255 -6.65 -20.88 -7.22
N THR A 256 -5.39 -20.44 -7.26
CA THR A 256 -4.34 -21.12 -8.05
C THR A 256 -3.88 -22.45 -7.44
N LEU A 257 -4.01 -22.60 -6.11
CA LEU A 257 -3.63 -23.82 -5.42
C LEU A 257 -4.70 -24.91 -5.63
N HIS A 258 -5.97 -24.55 -5.39
CA HIS A 258 -7.12 -25.39 -5.64
C HIS A 258 -8.31 -24.51 -6.07
N GLN A 259 -8.98 -24.93 -7.14
CA GLN A 259 -10.19 -24.25 -7.61
C GLN A 259 -11.27 -24.27 -6.51
N GLY A 260 -11.86 -23.12 -6.20
CA GLY A 260 -12.82 -22.94 -5.11
C GLY A 260 -12.21 -22.53 -3.77
N TRP A 261 -10.88 -22.53 -3.62
CA TRP A 261 -10.22 -22.09 -2.38
C TRP A 261 -10.06 -20.57 -2.26
N GLY A 262 -10.42 -19.77 -3.26
CA GLY A 262 -10.25 -18.32 -3.21
C GLY A 262 -11.02 -17.64 -2.06
N ARG A 263 -12.30 -18.00 -1.85
CA ARG A 263 -13.11 -17.45 -0.74
C ARG A 263 -12.62 -17.87 0.65
N PRO A 264 -12.39 -19.17 0.93
CA PRO A 264 -11.92 -19.56 2.26
C PRO A 264 -10.53 -19.00 2.56
N THR A 265 -9.64 -18.87 1.57
CA THR A 265 -8.31 -18.27 1.80
C THR A 265 -8.38 -16.79 2.15
N VAL A 266 -9.29 -16.01 1.56
CA VAL A 266 -9.54 -14.61 1.98
C VAL A 266 -9.94 -14.54 3.45
N TRP A 267 -10.95 -15.32 3.86
CA TRP A 267 -11.44 -15.28 5.23
C TRP A 267 -10.44 -15.85 6.24
N LEU A 268 -9.73 -16.93 5.89
CA LEU A 268 -8.66 -17.47 6.73
C LEU A 268 -7.52 -16.47 6.90
N THR A 269 -7.10 -15.80 5.83
CA THR A 269 -6.04 -14.77 5.93
C THR A 269 -6.49 -13.56 6.74
N ALA A 270 -7.76 -13.14 6.63
CA ALA A 270 -8.33 -12.08 7.47
C ALA A 270 -8.40 -12.48 8.95
N LEU A 271 -8.82 -13.70 9.27
CA LEU A 271 -8.87 -14.22 10.64
C LEU A 271 -7.47 -14.35 11.25
N LEU A 272 -6.52 -14.91 10.51
CA LEU A 272 -5.12 -15.00 10.94
C LEU A 272 -4.53 -13.60 11.16
N ALA A 273 -4.84 -12.65 10.28
CA ALA A 273 -4.38 -11.28 10.42
C ALA A 273 -4.95 -10.59 11.66
N ALA A 274 -6.24 -10.79 11.95
CA ALA A 274 -6.90 -10.25 13.14
C ALA A 274 -6.31 -10.83 14.44
N ALA A 275 -5.98 -12.11 14.46
CA ALA A 275 -5.33 -12.76 15.60
C ALA A 275 -3.86 -12.32 15.75
N GLY A 276 -3.14 -12.14 14.65
CA GLY A 276 -1.71 -11.79 14.64
C GLY A 276 -1.39 -10.30 14.80
N GLN A 277 -2.39 -9.40 14.79
CA GLN A 277 -2.15 -7.95 14.63
C GLN A 277 -1.30 -7.33 15.76
N ALA A 278 -1.37 -7.87 16.98
CA ALA A 278 -0.56 -7.42 18.11
C ALA A 278 0.91 -7.83 17.92
N TRP A 279 1.13 -9.11 17.59
CA TRP A 279 2.46 -9.64 17.32
C TRP A 279 3.13 -8.95 16.12
N ALA A 280 2.38 -8.70 15.04
CA ALA A 280 2.91 -8.06 13.84
C ALA A 280 3.38 -6.61 14.07
N ARG A 281 2.92 -5.93 15.12
CA ARG A 281 3.42 -4.60 15.52
C ARG A 281 4.79 -4.64 16.17
N GLU A 282 5.13 -5.74 16.82
CA GLU A 282 6.42 -5.92 17.51
C GLU A 282 7.53 -6.35 16.55
N VAL A 283 7.16 -6.96 15.42
CA VAL A 283 8.12 -7.38 14.39
C VAL A 283 8.74 -6.17 13.70
N SER A 284 10.06 -6.15 13.62
CA SER A 284 10.79 -5.07 12.95
C SER A 284 10.28 -4.86 11.51
N PRO A 285 10.03 -3.60 11.09
CA PRO A 285 9.58 -3.26 9.74
C PRO A 285 10.49 -3.80 8.63
N TRP A 286 11.79 -3.98 8.92
CA TRP A 286 12.74 -4.58 7.99
C TRP A 286 12.37 -5.99 7.54
N PHE A 287 11.80 -6.82 8.42
CA PHE A 287 11.36 -8.16 8.04
C PHE A 287 10.19 -8.11 7.05
N SER A 288 9.31 -7.12 7.19
CA SER A 288 8.22 -6.88 6.24
C SER A 288 8.76 -6.42 4.88
N ALA A 289 9.69 -5.46 4.87
CA ALA A 289 10.33 -4.99 3.64
C ALA A 289 11.10 -6.10 2.90
N LEU A 290 11.93 -6.87 3.63
CA LEU A 290 12.69 -7.99 3.07
C LEU A 290 11.77 -9.11 2.58
N GLY A 291 10.74 -9.45 3.34
CA GLY A 291 9.76 -10.45 2.95
C GLY A 291 9.02 -10.04 1.67
N ALA A 292 8.61 -8.77 1.55
CA ALA A 292 7.96 -8.26 0.34
C ALA A 292 8.89 -8.34 -0.88
N LEU A 293 10.16 -7.98 -0.69
CA LEU A 293 11.18 -8.06 -1.74
C LEU A 293 11.42 -9.53 -2.16
N VAL A 294 11.55 -10.45 -1.21
CA VAL A 294 11.80 -11.87 -1.51
C VAL A 294 10.56 -12.53 -2.12
N PHE A 295 9.42 -12.46 -1.45
CA PHE A 295 8.22 -13.21 -1.81
C PHE A 295 7.50 -12.65 -3.02
N TRP A 296 7.49 -11.32 -3.20
CA TRP A 296 6.76 -10.67 -4.29
C TRP A 296 7.66 -10.17 -5.42
N CYS A 297 8.99 -10.10 -5.24
CA CYS A 297 9.88 -9.57 -6.28
C CYS A 297 10.90 -10.59 -6.78
N LEU A 298 11.68 -11.21 -5.88
CA LEU A 298 12.72 -12.17 -6.26
C LEU A 298 12.14 -13.52 -6.70
N LEU A 299 11.21 -14.10 -5.93
CA LEU A 299 10.65 -15.41 -6.27
C LEU A 299 9.94 -15.41 -7.63
N PRO A 300 9.15 -14.40 -8.03
CA PRO A 300 8.58 -14.36 -9.37
C PRO A 300 9.61 -14.28 -10.50
N LEU A 301 10.74 -13.58 -10.29
CA LEU A 301 11.81 -13.49 -11.27
C LEU A 301 12.54 -14.83 -11.45
N LEU A 302 12.77 -15.56 -10.36
CA LEU A 302 13.39 -16.88 -10.37
C LEU A 302 12.51 -17.95 -11.04
N GLY A 303 11.18 -17.76 -11.02
CA GLY A 303 10.21 -18.65 -11.67
C GLY A 303 10.14 -18.56 -13.20
N ARG A 304 10.92 -17.67 -13.85
CA ARG A 304 10.99 -17.59 -15.32
C ARG A 304 11.60 -18.88 -15.89
N ARG A 305 10.76 -19.85 -16.25
CA ARG A 305 11.15 -20.79 -17.32
C ARG A 305 11.28 -19.97 -18.59
N ARG A 306 12.47 -19.98 -19.21
CA ARG A 306 12.66 -19.43 -20.56
C ARG A 306 11.71 -20.19 -21.48
N ALA A 307 10.63 -19.55 -21.93
CA ALA A 307 9.87 -20.11 -23.04
C ALA A 307 10.84 -20.23 -24.24
N PRO A 308 10.89 -21.37 -24.95
CA PRO A 308 11.71 -21.49 -26.14
C PRO A 308 11.25 -20.44 -27.14
N VAL A 309 12.20 -19.68 -27.69
CA VAL A 309 11.94 -18.72 -28.76
C VAL A 309 11.38 -19.52 -29.94
N GLU A 310 10.07 -19.42 -30.15
CA GLU A 310 9.44 -20.00 -31.32
C GLU A 310 10.01 -19.29 -32.54
N LYS A 311 10.90 -19.98 -33.26
CA LYS A 311 11.42 -19.53 -34.55
C LYS A 311 10.21 -19.35 -35.46
N LYS A 312 9.86 -18.09 -35.76
CA LYS A 312 8.98 -17.77 -36.89
C LYS A 312 9.64 -18.32 -38.15
N ASN A 313 9.19 -19.49 -38.60
CA ASN A 313 9.42 -19.91 -39.97
C ASN A 313 8.67 -18.91 -40.86
N LYS A 314 9.43 -18.07 -41.56
CA LYS A 314 8.94 -17.36 -42.74
C LYS A 314 8.72 -18.42 -43.81
N ILE A 315 7.47 -18.60 -44.22
CA ILE A 315 7.11 -19.14 -45.53
C ILE A 315 7.01 -17.93 -46.46
#